data_AF-A0A2V3PK17-F1
#
_entry.id   AF-A0A2V3PK17-F1
#
_cell.length_a   1.000
_cell.length_b   1.000
_cell.length_c   1.000
_cell.angle_alpha   90.00
_cell.angle_beta   90.00
_cell.angle_gamma   90.00
#
_symmetry.space_group_name_H-M   'P 1'
#
loop_
_entity.id
_entity.type
_entity.pdbx_description
1 polymer ?
#
loop_
_entity_poly.entity_id
_entity_poly.type
_entity_poly.pdbx_seq_one_letter_code
_entity_poly.pdbx_strand_id
1 'polypeptide(L)' 'MADSKKQLGSGYIEAACKELGLTRGVYYNAIKNQEEGKPLSKDQVAVLFRLKEMKDEDTIKLKSLNQ' A
#
# COMPACT_ATOMS: atom_id res chain seq x y z
N MET A 1 -9.39 -24.24 -0.31
CA MET A 1 -9.70 -22.84 0.02
C MET A 1 -8.44 -22.03 -0.24
N ALA A 2 -8.29 -21.52 -1.46
CA ALA A 2 -7.04 -20.90 -1.91
C ALA A 2 -6.96 -19.44 -1.44
N ASP A 3 -6.00 -19.15 -0.56
CA ASP A 3 -5.05 -18.02 -0.51
C ASP A 3 -5.37 -16.63 -1.13
N SER A 4 -6.61 -16.24 -1.37
CA SER A 4 -6.95 -14.96 -2.03
C SER A 4 -6.55 -13.71 -1.24
N LYS A 5 -6.24 -13.81 0.06
CA LYS A 5 -5.78 -12.68 0.87
C LYS A 5 -4.31 -12.32 0.67
N LYS A 6 -3.47 -13.23 0.15
CA LYS A 6 -2.03 -12.98 -0.02
C LYS A 6 -1.69 -12.24 -1.31
N GLN A 7 -2.50 -12.37 -2.35
CA GLN A 7 -2.29 -11.68 -3.64
C GLN A 7 -2.82 -10.24 -3.68
N LEU A 8 -3.91 -9.94 -2.97
CA LEU A 8 -4.52 -8.60 -2.97
C LEU A 8 -3.53 -7.52 -2.50
N GLY A 9 -2.66 -7.82 -1.53
CA GLY A 9 -1.68 -6.85 -1.04
C GLY A 9 -0.62 -6.44 -2.08
N SER A 10 -0.18 -7.37 -2.94
CA SER A 10 0.92 -7.11 -3.87
C SER A 10 0.53 -6.18 -5.02
N GLY A 11 -0.74 -6.19 -5.45
CA GLY A 11 -1.25 -5.32 -6.51
C GLY A 11 -1.29 -3.85 -6.09
N TYR A 12 -1.82 -3.58 -4.89
CA TYR A 12 -1.87 -2.22 -4.33
C TYR A 12 -0.48 -1.64 -4.08
N ILE A 13 0.47 -2.46 -3.61
CA ILE A 13 1.86 -2.02 -3.42
C ILE A 13 2.47 -1.59 -4.74
N GLU A 14 2.30 -2.40 -5.80
CA GLU A 14 2.82 -2.05 -7.13
C GLU A 14 2.16 -0.79 -7.69
N ALA A 15 0.84 -0.67 -7.60
CA ALA A 15 0.11 0.49 -8.08
C ALA A 15 0.56 1.78 -7.37
N ALA A 16 0.63 1.77 -6.04
CA ALA A 16 1.04 2.93 -5.25
C ALA A 16 2.50 3.33 -5.55
N CYS A 17 3.41 2.36 -5.68
CA CYS A 17 4.79 2.64 -6.07
C CYS A 17 4.87 3.22 -7.50
N LYS A 18 4.11 2.65 -8.44
CA LYS A 18 4.13 3.09 -9.85
C LYS A 18 3.57 4.49 -10.05
N GLU A 19 2.48 4.85 -9.38
CA GLU A 19 1.91 6.21 -9.44
C GLU A 19 2.88 7.27 -8.92
N LEU A 20 3.70 6.92 -7.92
CA LEU A 20 4.67 7.82 -7.32
C LEU A 20 6.04 7.78 -8.02
N GLY A 21 6.23 6.94 -9.05
CA GLY A 21 7.52 6.76 -9.72
C GLY A 21 8.58 6.05 -8.85
N LEU A 22 8.15 5.28 -7.86
CA LEU A 22 8.99 4.62 -6.87
C LEU A 22 9.07 3.10 -7.11
N THR A 23 10.07 2.46 -6.51
CA THR A 23 10.21 1.00 -6.57
C THR A 23 9.52 0.35 -5.37
N ARG A 24 9.10 -0.92 -5.52
CA ARG A 24 8.55 -1.74 -4.41
C ARG A 24 9.49 -1.79 -3.19
N GLY A 25 10.80 -1.64 -3.41
CA GLY A 25 11.80 -1.59 -2.35
C GLY A 25 11.57 -0.44 -1.37
N VAL A 26 11.00 0.68 -1.82
CA VAL A 26 10.66 1.81 -0.96
C VAL A 26 9.61 1.41 0.07
N TYR A 27 8.55 0.68 -0.35
CA TYR A 27 7.55 0.14 0.58
C TYR A 27 8.17 -0.81 1.61
N TYR A 28 8.95 -1.80 1.15
CA TYR A 28 9.54 -2.78 2.07
C TYR A 28 10.53 -2.15 3.04
N ASN A 29 11.34 -1.18 2.59
CA ASN A 29 12.21 -0.42 3.46
C ASN A 29 11.42 0.46 4.44
N ALA A 30 10.23 0.95 4.05
CA ALA A 30 9.35 1.69 4.96
C ALA A 30 8.88 0.79 6.10
N ILE A 31 8.38 -0.41 5.79
CA ILE A 31 7.94 -1.39 6.80
C ILE A 31 9.11 -1.74 7.74
N LYS A 32 10.27 -2.07 7.17
CA LYS A 32 11.46 -2.40 7.94
C LYS A 32 11.89 -1.25 8.86
N ASN A 33 11.95 -0.02 8.35
CA ASN A 33 12.30 1.15 9.15
C ASN A 33 11.29 1.39 10.28
N GLN A 34 10.00 1.18 10.03
CA GLN A 34 8.96 1.31 11.05
C GLN A 34 9.11 0.25 12.16
N GLU A 35 9.44 -0.99 11.81
CA GLU A 35 9.71 -2.07 12.78
C GLU A 35 10.99 -1.80 13.61
N GLU A 36 12.02 -1.23 12.98
CA GLU A 36 13.27 -0.85 13.63
C GLU A 36 13.18 0.50 14.39
N GLY A 37 12.04 1.20 14.36
CA GLY A 37 11.87 2.52 14.97
C GLY A 37 12.71 3.63 14.31
N LYS A 38 13.15 3.41 13.06
CA LYS A 38 13.91 4.37 12.26
C LYS A 38 12.97 5.39 11.59
N PRO A 39 13.42 6.63 11.39
CA PRO A 39 12.65 7.62 10.68
C PRO A 39 12.38 7.17 9.24
N LEU A 40 11.16 7.45 8.77
CA LEU A 40 10.74 7.21 7.39
C LEU A 40 11.16 8.39 6.50
N SER A 41 11.68 8.08 5.32
CA SER A 41 11.91 9.08 4.28
C SER A 41 10.60 9.55 3.66
N LYS A 42 10.63 10.70 2.98
CA LYS A 42 9.46 11.29 2.31
C LYS A 42 8.79 10.30 1.35
N ASP A 43 9.59 9.57 0.57
CA ASP A 43 9.10 8.60 -0.41
C ASP A 43 8.47 7.37 0.25
N GLN A 44 9.04 6.93 1.38
CA GLN A 44 8.46 5.85 2.20
C GLN A 44 7.10 6.24 2.77
N VAL A 45 6.98 7.46 3.31
CA VAL A 45 5.71 7.98 3.82
C VAL A 45 4.68 8.13 2.69
N ALA A 46 5.09 8.66 1.54
CA ALA A 46 4.21 8.86 0.38
C ALA A 46 3.61 7.52 -0.11
N VAL A 47 4.43 6.48 -0.24
CA VAL A 47 3.97 5.14 -0.63
C VAL A 47 2.99 4.56 0.37
N LEU A 48 3.27 4.67 1.68
CA LEU A 48 2.37 4.16 2.72
C LEU A 48 1.03 4.90 2.71
N PHE A 49 1.06 6.23 2.54
CA PHE A 49 -0.13 7.05 2.46
C PHE A 49 -0.98 6.69 1.24
N ARG A 50 -0.37 6.63 0.05
CA ARG A 50 -1.11 6.31 -1.17
C ARG A 50 -1.70 4.91 -1.14
N LEU A 51 -0.98 3.94 -0.58
CA LEU A 51 -1.48 2.59 -0.39
C LEU A 51 -2.69 2.52 0.56
N LYS A 52 -2.74 3.40 1.55
CA LYS A 52 -3.91 3.53 2.43
C LYS A 52 -5.10 4.12 1.66
N GLU A 53 -4.90 5.20 0.93
CA GLU A 53 -5.95 5.83 0.11
C GLU A 53 -6.57 4.82 -0.87
N MET A 54 -5.75 4.06 -1.60
CA MET A 54 -6.26 3.04 -2.53
C MET A 54 -7.17 2.01 -1.85
N LYS A 55 -6.86 1.61 -0.61
CA LYS A 55 -7.68 0.66 0.15
C LYS A 55 -8.97 1.29 0.66
N ASP A 56 -8.92 2.56 1.06
CA ASP A 56 -10.10 3.33 1.47
C ASP A 56 -11.03 3.57 0.27
N GLU A 57 -10.49 3.95 -0.89
CA GLU A 57 -11.25 4.12 -2.15
C GLU A 57 -11.96 2.83 -2.57
N ASP A 58 -11.27 1.68 -2.49
CA ASP A 58 -11.85 0.38 -2.83
C ASP A 58 -12.95 -0.04 -1.83
N THR A 59 -12.74 0.26 -0.55
CA THR A 59 -13.74 0.03 0.52
C THR A 59 -14.99 0.88 0.33
N ILE A 60 -14.83 2.15 -0.05
CA ILE A 60 -15.95 3.06 -0.34
C ILE A 60 -16.75 2.54 -1.55
N LYS A 61 -16.06 2.18 -2.65
CA LYS A 61 -16.72 1.62 -3.84
C LYS A 61 -17.49 0.33 -3.52
N LEU A 62 -16.93 -0.56 -2.70
CA LEU A 62 -17.62 -1.77 -2.28
C LEU A 62 -18.89 -1.49 -1.47
N LYS A 63 -18.86 -0.48 -0.59
CA LYS A 63 -20.04 -0.08 0.19
C LYS A 63 -21.11 0.56 -0.69
N SER A 64 -20.72 1.35 -1.68
CA SER A 64 -21.65 1.99 -2.62
C SER A 64 -22.28 1.03 -3.63
N LEU A 65 -21.66 -0.12 -3.93
CA LEU A 65 -22.23 -1.15 -4.80
C LEU A 65 -23.22 -2.10 -4.10
N ASN A 66 -23.19 -2.15 -2.76
CA ASN A 66 -24.03 -3.03 -1.95
C ASN A 66 -25.26 -2.31 -1.33
N GLN A 67 -25.58 -1.09 -1.79
CA GLN A 67 -26.82 -0.36 -1.46
C GLN A 67 -27.77 -0.38 -2.65
#